data_AF-A0A0T6YQA6-F1
#
_entry.id   AF-A0A0T6YQA6-F1
#
_cell.length_a   1.000
_cell.length_b   1.000
_cell.length_c   1.000
_cell.angle_alpha   90.00
_cell.angle_beta   90.00
_cell.angle_gamma   90.00
#
_symmetry.space_group_name_H-M   'P 1'
#
loop_
_entity.id
_entity.type
_entity.pdbx_description
1 polymer ?
#
loop_
_entity_poly.entity_id
_entity_poly.type
_entity_poly.pdbx_seq_one_letter_code
_entity_poly.pdbx_strand_id
1 'polypeptide(L)'
;MDVDYWGRERRFGEALNEKYQRVAGFGKPVMIAELGVAGSADYRRTWYKEILDQQTYRRAFPLLTTVVFFNDKEPYKWPLGYGSPDWRLDKEALKVLADRQTKEAAELAD
;
A
#
# COMPACT_ATOMS: atom_id res chain seq x y z
N MET A 1 -5.22 2.30 15.45
CA MET A 1 -5.74 0.97 15.11
C MET A 1 -4.66 -0.09 15.22
N ASP A 2 -3.60 -0.05 14.40
CA ASP A 2 -2.56 -1.11 14.46
C ASP A 2 -1.92 -1.23 15.84
N VAL A 3 -1.51 -0.11 16.45
CA VAL A 3 -0.92 -0.10 17.80
C VAL A 3 -1.91 -0.62 18.84
N ASP A 4 -3.18 -0.25 18.77
CA ASP A 4 -4.18 -0.68 19.76
C ASP A 4 -4.51 -2.16 19.66
N TYR A 5 -4.48 -2.72 18.44
CA TYR A 5 -4.81 -4.13 18.21
C TYR A 5 -3.58 -5.05 18.34
N TRP A 6 -2.40 -4.61 17.88
CA TRP A 6 -1.19 -5.44 17.76
C TRP A 6 -0.06 -5.01 18.72
N GLY A 7 -0.22 -3.92 19.46
CA GLY A 7 0.82 -3.34 20.31
C GLY A 7 1.96 -2.65 19.55
N ARG A 8 1.89 -2.57 18.21
CA ARG A 8 2.89 -1.92 17.35
C ARG A 8 2.33 -1.52 16.00
N GLU A 9 3.06 -0.66 15.31
CA GLU A 9 2.86 -0.41 13.88
C GLU A 9 3.11 -1.69 13.05
N ARG A 10 2.29 -1.88 12.01
CA ARG A 10 2.40 -3.02 11.09
C ARG A 10 3.04 -2.61 9.78
N ARG A 11 3.71 -3.55 9.13
CA ARG A 11 4.26 -3.36 7.79
C ARG A 11 3.23 -3.71 6.72
N PHE A 12 3.42 -3.22 5.49
CA PHE A 12 2.52 -3.49 4.38
C PHE A 12 2.38 -4.99 4.14
N GLY A 13 3.51 -5.71 4.09
CA GLY A 13 3.50 -7.16 3.87
C GLY A 13 2.71 -7.94 4.94
N GLU A 14 2.78 -7.50 6.20
CA GLU A 14 2.05 -8.14 7.28
C GLU A 14 0.54 -7.95 7.11
N ALA A 15 0.10 -6.71 6.88
CA ALA A 15 -1.32 -6.37 6.70
C ALA A 15 -1.91 -7.02 5.44
N LEU A 16 -1.13 -7.14 4.37
CA LEU A 16 -1.55 -7.78 3.14
C LEU A 16 -1.64 -9.30 3.27
N ASN A 17 -0.67 -9.95 3.93
CA ASN A 17 -0.58 -11.41 3.95
C ASN A 17 -1.87 -12.08 4.47
N GLU A 18 -2.46 -11.55 5.54
CA GLU A 18 -3.72 -12.06 6.09
C GLU A 18 -4.87 -12.09 5.08
N LYS A 19 -4.92 -11.09 4.19
CA LYS A 19 -5.97 -10.94 3.17
C LYS A 19 -5.62 -11.73 1.92
N TYR A 20 -4.35 -11.69 1.50
CA TYR A 20 -3.85 -12.40 0.33
C TYR A 20 -4.06 -13.91 0.45
N GLN A 21 -3.73 -14.52 1.60
CA GLN A 21 -3.89 -15.97 1.80
C GLN A 21 -5.34 -16.45 1.62
N ARG A 22 -6.33 -15.58 1.88
CA ARG A 22 -7.75 -15.92 1.70
C ARG A 22 -8.17 -16.03 0.24
N VAL A 23 -7.47 -15.33 -0.66
CA VAL A 23 -7.85 -15.24 -2.09
C VAL A 23 -6.85 -15.93 -3.02
N ALA A 24 -5.62 -16.17 -2.58
CA ALA A 24 -4.57 -16.77 -3.40
C ALA A 24 -4.94 -18.18 -3.90
N GLY A 25 -5.72 -18.94 -3.12
CA GLY A 25 -6.20 -20.28 -3.48
C GLY A 25 -7.10 -20.32 -4.73
N PHE A 26 -7.67 -19.20 -5.14
CA PHE A 26 -8.45 -19.12 -6.39
C PHE A 26 -7.57 -19.11 -7.65
N GLY A 27 -6.25 -18.93 -7.53
CA GLY A 27 -5.32 -18.94 -8.66
C GLY A 27 -5.57 -17.80 -9.67
N LYS A 28 -6.19 -16.71 -9.23
CA LYS A 28 -6.45 -15.52 -10.05
C LYS A 28 -5.49 -14.39 -9.69
N PRO A 29 -5.18 -13.48 -10.63
CA PRO A 29 -4.51 -12.22 -10.30
C PRO A 29 -5.23 -11.49 -9.18
N VAL A 30 -4.46 -10.97 -8.24
CA VAL A 30 -4.93 -10.25 -7.06
C VAL A 30 -4.68 -8.76 -7.26
N MET A 31 -5.70 -7.97 -6.98
CA MET A 31 -5.65 -6.52 -6.93
C MET A 31 -5.94 -6.07 -5.50
N ILE A 32 -5.14 -5.13 -5.00
CA ILE A 32 -5.56 -4.27 -3.89
C ILE A 32 -6.40 -3.14 -4.50
N ALA A 33 -7.72 -3.25 -4.35
CA ALA A 33 -8.67 -2.31 -4.93
C ALA A 33 -8.60 -0.93 -4.31
N GLU A 34 -8.21 -0.86 -3.03
CA GLU A 34 -8.01 0.39 -2.29
C GLU A 34 -6.89 0.22 -1.28
N LEU A 35 -5.93 1.15 -1.30
CA LEU A 35 -4.85 1.24 -0.33
C LEU A 35 -4.78 2.65 0.25
N GLY A 36 -4.93 2.75 1.56
CA GLY A 36 -4.66 3.96 2.34
C GLY A 36 -3.77 3.65 3.54
N VAL A 37 -2.78 4.51 3.81
CA VAL A 37 -1.93 4.44 5.00
C VAL A 37 -1.86 5.81 5.67
N ALA A 38 -2.13 5.85 6.97
CA ALA A 38 -2.09 7.06 7.78
C ALA A 38 -1.26 6.81 9.04
N GLY A 39 -0.53 7.83 9.50
CA GLY A 39 0.40 7.74 10.62
C GLY A 39 1.56 8.71 10.44
N SER A 40 2.68 8.43 11.12
CA SER A 40 3.89 9.23 10.99
C SER A 40 4.45 9.20 9.56
N ALA A 41 5.24 10.22 9.19
CA ALA A 41 5.87 10.26 7.87
C ALA A 41 6.82 9.07 7.65
N ASP A 42 7.54 8.64 8.68
CA ASP A 42 8.42 7.46 8.63
C ASP A 42 7.65 6.16 8.45
N TYR A 43 6.51 6.04 9.13
CA TYR A 43 5.62 4.89 8.99
C TYR A 43 5.12 4.75 7.53
N ARG A 44 4.58 5.83 6.97
CA ARG A 44 4.11 5.84 5.57
C ARG A 44 5.23 5.56 4.58
N ARG A 45 6.41 6.17 4.77
CA ARG A 45 7.59 5.92 3.91
C ARG A 45 8.02 4.45 3.94
N THR A 46 7.95 3.79 5.09
CA THR A 46 8.26 2.35 5.20
C THR A 46 7.29 1.52 4.36
N TRP A 47 5.99 1.81 4.45
CA TRP A 47 4.99 1.16 3.59
C TRP A 47 5.25 1.38 2.11
N TYR A 48 5.50 2.62 1.68
CA TYR A 48 5.75 2.92 0.27
C TYR A 48 7.00 2.22 -0.26
N LYS A 49 8.08 2.13 0.54
CA LYS A 49 9.27 1.38 0.16
C LYS A 49 8.95 -0.11 -0.08
N GLU A 50 8.16 -0.73 0.79
CA GLU A 50 7.76 -2.14 0.62
C GLU A 50 6.86 -2.35 -0.62
N ILE A 51 5.92 -1.43 -0.88
CA ILE A 51 5.03 -1.50 -2.05
C ILE A 51 5.82 -1.31 -3.35
N LEU A 52 6.86 -0.47 -3.34
CA LEU A 52 7.66 -0.18 -4.52
C LEU A 52 8.79 -1.19 -4.75
N ASP A 53 9.16 -1.97 -3.74
CA ASP A 53 10.15 -3.04 -3.85
C ASP A 53 9.54 -4.30 -4.50
N GLN A 54 9.59 -4.33 -5.84
CA GLN A 54 9.09 -5.43 -6.66
C GLN A 54 9.70 -6.79 -6.33
N GLN A 55 10.95 -6.83 -5.84
CA GLN A 55 11.60 -8.10 -5.50
C GLN A 55 10.97 -8.72 -4.25
N THR A 56 10.60 -7.87 -3.29
CA THR A 56 10.06 -8.33 -2.01
C THR A 56 8.59 -8.76 -2.14
N TYR A 57 7.71 -7.95 -2.76
CA TYR A 57 6.30 -8.35 -2.85
C TYR A 57 6.01 -9.37 -3.94
N ARG A 58 6.73 -9.44 -5.08
CA ARG A 58 6.47 -10.50 -6.07
C ARG A 58 6.85 -11.89 -5.56
N ARG A 59 7.88 -11.98 -4.71
CA ARG A 59 8.26 -13.25 -4.07
C ARG A 59 7.25 -13.67 -3.01
N ALA A 60 6.79 -12.74 -2.18
CA ALA A 60 5.84 -13.02 -1.11
C ALA A 60 4.38 -13.14 -1.58
N PHE A 61 4.00 -12.40 -2.62
CA PHE A 61 2.64 -12.26 -3.15
C PHE A 61 2.64 -12.40 -4.68
N PRO A 62 2.97 -13.59 -5.21
CA PRO A 62 3.19 -13.78 -6.65
C PRO A 62 1.98 -13.47 -7.54
N LEU A 63 0.75 -13.52 -6.99
CA LEU A 63 -0.45 -13.18 -7.73
C LEU A 63 -0.81 -11.68 -7.64
N LEU A 64 -0.14 -10.87 -6.81
CA LEU A 64 -0.43 -9.43 -6.70
C LEU A 64 0.05 -8.70 -7.96
N THR A 65 -0.89 -8.23 -8.77
CA THR A 65 -0.58 -7.53 -10.03
C THR A 65 -0.82 -6.03 -9.97
N THR A 66 -1.66 -5.57 -9.05
CA THR A 66 -2.08 -4.16 -9.03
C THR A 66 -2.37 -3.67 -7.63
N VAL A 67 -1.96 -2.43 -7.36
CA VAL A 67 -2.27 -1.69 -6.14
C VAL A 67 -2.86 -0.35 -6.52
N VAL A 68 -4.09 -0.09 -6.09
CA VAL A 68 -4.78 1.18 -6.33
C VAL A 68 -4.75 2.00 -5.05
N PHE A 69 -4.11 3.17 -5.09
CA PHE A 69 -4.05 4.08 -3.96
C PHE A 69 -5.36 4.86 -3.83
N PHE A 70 -5.96 4.83 -2.65
CA PHE A 70 -7.09 5.69 -2.30
C PHE A 70 -6.55 7.04 -1.82
N ASN A 71 -6.36 7.96 -2.77
CA ASN A 71 -5.66 9.22 -2.54
C ASN A 71 -6.58 10.34 -2.06
N ASP A 72 -7.28 10.13 -0.94
CA ASP A 72 -8.14 11.14 -0.33
C ASP A 72 -8.02 11.14 1.20
N LYS A 73 -8.59 12.15 1.83
CA LYS A 73 -8.77 12.21 3.28
C LYS A 73 -10.15 11.67 3.64
N GLU A 74 -10.22 10.84 4.66
CA GLU A 74 -11.48 10.34 5.21
C GLU A 74 -12.42 11.52 5.55
N PRO A 75 -13.61 11.63 4.93
CA PRO A 75 -14.55 12.71 5.25
C PRO A 75 -15.16 12.59 6.66
N TYR A 76 -15.26 11.39 7.22
CA TYR A 76 -15.93 11.12 8.50
C TYR A 76 -14.97 10.85 9.65
N LYS A 77 -15.35 11.24 10.87
CA LYS A 77 -14.55 10.84 12.04
C LYS A 77 -14.82 9.39 12.41
N TRP A 78 -13.79 8.58 12.33
CA TRP A 78 -13.80 7.23 12.87
C TRP A 78 -13.95 7.26 14.39
N PRO A 79 -14.61 6.25 14.98
CA PRO A 79 -14.82 6.17 16.43
C PRO A 79 -13.49 5.91 17.16
N LEU A 80 -13.54 5.84 18.50
CA LEU A 80 -12.40 5.48 19.37
C LEU A 80 -11.18 6.41 19.25
N GLY A 81 -11.41 7.67 18.86
CA GLY A 81 -10.35 8.68 18.78
C GLY A 81 -9.47 8.59 17.53
N TYR A 82 -9.79 7.73 16.56
CA TYR A 82 -9.01 7.61 15.32
C TYR A 82 -9.16 8.80 14.36
N GLY A 83 -10.12 9.69 14.63
CA GLY A 83 -10.26 10.94 13.89
C GLY A 83 -10.58 10.69 12.42
N SER A 84 -10.02 11.49 11.53
CA SER A 84 -10.25 11.42 10.08
C SER A 84 -8.88 11.22 9.42
N PRO A 85 -8.49 9.96 9.14
CA PRO A 85 -7.21 9.64 8.53
C PRO A 85 -7.00 10.36 7.20
N ASP A 86 -5.76 10.78 6.94
CA ASP A 86 -5.36 11.37 5.67
C ASP A 86 -4.50 10.37 4.90
N TRP A 87 -5.06 9.79 3.84
CA TRP A 87 -4.40 8.77 3.00
C TRP A 87 -3.78 9.34 1.74
N ARG A 88 -3.80 10.68 1.58
CA ARG A 88 -3.18 11.31 0.44
C ARG A 88 -1.69 11.05 0.43
N LEU A 89 -1.19 10.69 -0.73
CA LEU A 89 0.23 10.57 -1.02
C LEU A 89 0.87 11.95 -0.90
N ASP A 90 2.03 12.01 -0.25
CA ASP A 90 2.84 13.22 -0.26
C ASP A 90 3.48 13.44 -1.64
N LYS A 91 3.98 14.67 -1.86
CA LYS A 91 4.53 15.09 -3.15
C LYS A 91 5.71 14.22 -3.55
N GLU A 92 6.52 13.83 -2.58
CA GLU A 92 7.70 12.98 -2.76
C GLU A 92 7.29 11.58 -3.23
N ALA A 93 6.30 10.95 -2.60
CA ALA A 93 5.77 9.65 -3.01
C ALA A 93 5.14 9.71 -4.41
N LEU A 94 4.35 10.75 -4.71
CA LEU A 94 3.77 10.97 -6.04
C LEU A 94 4.86 11.13 -7.10
N LYS A 95 5.93 11.87 -6.80
CA LYS A 95 7.04 12.04 -7.72
C LYS A 95 7.72 10.70 -8.05
N VAL A 96 8.00 9.89 -7.03
CA VAL A 96 8.63 8.56 -7.22
C VAL A 96 7.76 7.66 -8.09
N LEU A 97 6.44 7.65 -7.85
CA LEU A 97 5.49 6.87 -8.66
C LEU A 97 5.44 7.35 -10.12
N ALA A 98 5.37 8.67 -10.34
CA ALA A 98 5.33 9.25 -11.68
C ALA A 98 6.62 8.97 -12.46
N ASP A 99 7.79 9.19 -11.84
CA ASP A 99 9.10 8.92 -12.45
C ASP A 99 9.23 7.44 -12.85
N ARG A 100 8.67 6.52 -12.05
CA ARG A 100 8.68 5.08 -12.34
C ARG A 100 7.82 4.75 -13.55
N GLN A 101 6.63 5.31 -13.63
CA GLN A 101 5.73 5.10 -14.77
C GLN A 101 6.38 5.54 -16.09
N THR A 102 7.13 6.65 -16.07
CA THR A 102 7.89 7.11 -17.24
C THR A 102 8.98 6.12 -17.65
N LYS A 103 9.71 5.53 -16.68
CA LYS A 103 10.74 4.53 -16.96
C LYS A 103 10.17 3.23 -17.52
N GLU A 104 9.13 2.69 -16.89
CA GLU A 104 8.46 1.46 -17.35
C GLU A 104 7.88 1.65 -18.77
N ALA A 105 7.34 2.83 -19.08
CA ALA A 105 6.84 3.15 -20.41
C ALA A 105 7.95 3.23 -21.46
N ALA A 106 9.14 3.74 -21.09
CA ALA A 106 10.30 3.77 -21.98
C ALA A 106 10.85 2.36 -22.26
N GLU A 107 10.97 1.51 -21.23
CA GLU A 107 11.45 0.12 -21.37
C GLU A 107 10.52 -0.76 -22.23
N LEU A 108 9.23 -0.43 -22.32
CA LEU A 108 8.26 -1.14 -23.16
C LEU A 108 8.24 -0.63 -24.62
N ALA A 109 8.87 0.51 -24.89
CA ALA A 109 8.90 1.13 -26.22
C ALA A 109 10.16 0.76 -27.04
N ASP A 110 11.17 0.17 -26.38
CA ASP A 110 12.40 -0.37 -26.97
C ASP A 110 12.28 -1.88 -27.28
#